data_AF-A0A529NRN0-F1
#
_entry.id   AF-A0A529NRN0-F1
#
_cell.length_a   1.000
_cell.length_b   1.000
_cell.length_c   1.000
_cell.angle_alpha   90.00
_cell.angle_beta   90.00
_cell.angle_gamma   90.00
#
_symmetry.space_group_name_H-M   'P 1'
#
loop_
_entity.id
_entity.type
_entity.pdbx_description
1 polymer ?
#
loop_
_entity_poly.entity_id
_entity_poly.type
_entity_poly.pdbx_seq_one_letter_code
_entity_poly.pdbx_strand_id
1 'polypeptide(L)'
;FAWALPFAVVGIPFALAFFYGFATVVARLLWSNDIGRIAALAFGFGLTEWLRDFLFTGFPWNAIGYAAMPVPLLMQSVSVTGMIGMNTLAVFVFSLPALVAARRQLRLGFALLILLVAAHVGFGYARLAARVEPATRSVDVRIVQPDVDLSEKWDASVRDRIFATLLGLSGKAPESG
;
A
#
# COMPACT_ATOMS: atom_id res chain seq x y z
N PHE A 1 23.80 5.18 14.55
CA PHE A 1 22.41 4.70 14.82
C PHE A 1 22.26 3.18 14.92
N ALA A 2 23.32 2.37 14.77
CA ALA A 2 23.20 0.91 14.77
C ALA A 2 22.62 0.30 16.06
N TRP A 3 22.79 0.94 17.21
CA TRP A 3 22.23 0.47 18.49
C TRP A 3 20.70 0.44 18.52
N ALA A 4 20.02 1.26 17.71
CA ALA A 4 18.56 1.33 17.65
C ALA A 4 17.95 0.28 16.71
N LEU A 5 18.76 -0.36 15.86
CA LEU A 5 18.30 -1.36 14.88
C LEU A 5 17.51 -2.51 15.51
N PRO A 6 17.95 -3.15 16.62
CA PRO A 6 17.19 -4.26 17.21
C PRO A 6 15.78 -3.83 17.64
N PHE A 7 15.63 -2.63 18.19
CA PHE A 7 14.34 -2.09 18.61
C PHE A 7 13.44 -1.77 17.42
N ALA A 8 13.99 -1.22 16.33
CA ALA A 8 13.22 -0.96 15.12
C ALA A 8 12.79 -2.26 14.42
N VAL A 9 13.71 -3.22 14.29
CA VAL A 9 13.48 -4.47 13.57
C VAL A 9 12.56 -5.42 14.32
N VAL A 10 12.58 -5.44 15.66
CA VAL A 10 11.74 -6.34 16.46
C VAL A 10 10.53 -5.61 17.06
N GLY A 11 10.74 -4.41 17.59
CA GLY A 11 9.71 -3.66 18.31
C GLY A 11 8.57 -3.19 17.40
N ILE A 12 8.87 -2.67 16.20
CA ILE A 12 7.83 -2.23 15.27
C ILE A 12 6.97 -3.43 14.82
N PRO A 13 7.52 -4.55 14.32
CA PRO A 13 6.69 -5.70 13.97
C PRO A 13 5.93 -6.29 15.16
N PHE A 14 6.53 -6.32 16.36
CA PHE A 14 5.85 -6.79 17.57
C PHE A 14 4.61 -5.94 17.89
N ALA A 15 4.74 -4.61 17.86
CA ALA A 15 3.59 -3.71 18.06
C ALA A 15 2.53 -3.89 16.97
N LEU A 16 2.93 -4.03 15.70
CA LEU A 16 2.01 -4.26 14.58
C LEU A 16 1.33 -5.63 14.62
N ALA A 17 1.95 -6.63 15.25
CA ALA A 17 1.35 -7.96 15.39
C ALA A 17 0.06 -7.93 16.22
N PHE A 18 -0.09 -7.01 17.18
CA PHE A 18 -1.34 -6.86 17.95
C PHE A 18 -2.53 -6.47 17.07
N PHE A 19 -2.30 -5.65 16.06
CA PHE A 19 -3.32 -5.29 15.08
C PHE A 19 -3.78 -6.53 14.31
N TYR A 20 -2.86 -7.35 13.82
CA TYR A 20 -3.22 -8.58 13.09
C TYR A 20 -3.84 -9.63 14.02
N GLY A 21 -3.36 -9.73 15.26
CA GLY A 21 -4.01 -10.53 16.30
C GLY A 21 -5.45 -10.09 16.52
N PHE A 22 -5.69 -8.78 16.67
CA PHE A 22 -7.04 -8.22 16.77
C PHE A 22 -7.90 -8.53 15.54
N ALA A 23 -7.36 -8.42 14.33
CA ALA A 23 -8.05 -8.81 13.10
C ALA A 23 -8.56 -10.26 13.17
N THR A 24 -7.72 -11.19 13.64
CA THR A 24 -8.10 -12.60 13.78
C THR A 24 -9.13 -12.83 14.90
N VAL A 25 -9.08 -12.06 15.99
CA VAL A 25 -10.11 -12.11 17.05
C VAL A 25 -11.46 -11.64 16.50
N VAL A 26 -11.49 -10.50 15.79
CA VAL A 26 -12.71 -9.99 15.13
C VAL A 26 -13.25 -11.03 14.15
N ALA A 27 -12.39 -11.60 13.31
CA ALA A 27 -12.79 -12.64 12.37
C ALA A 27 -13.37 -13.86 13.10
N ARG A 28 -12.79 -14.26 14.24
CA ARG A 28 -13.27 -15.38 15.05
C ARG A 28 -14.65 -15.12 15.68
N LEU A 29 -14.93 -13.89 16.10
CA LEU A 29 -16.22 -13.50 16.65
C LEU A 29 -17.34 -13.52 15.61
N LEU A 30 -17.02 -13.14 14.36
CA LEU A 30 -17.95 -13.14 13.22
C LEU A 30 -17.91 -14.45 12.41
N TRP A 31 -17.24 -15.47 12.93
CA TRP A 31 -16.91 -16.67 12.19
C TRP A 31 -18.17 -17.46 11.81
N SER A 32 -18.23 -17.87 10.55
CA SER A 32 -19.29 -18.72 10.03
C SER A 32 -18.72 -19.76 9.07
N ASN A 33 -19.56 -20.70 8.65
CA ASN A 33 -19.12 -21.76 7.75
C ASN A 33 -18.81 -21.24 6.34
N ASP A 34 -17.99 -22.00 5.62
CA ASP A 34 -17.74 -21.83 4.20
C ASP A 34 -17.13 -20.47 3.79
N ILE A 35 -17.77 -19.69 2.92
CA ILE A 35 -17.26 -18.37 2.51
C ILE A 35 -17.37 -17.31 3.61
N GLY A 36 -18.26 -17.51 4.59
CA GLY A 36 -18.50 -16.53 5.64
C GLY A 36 -17.27 -16.29 6.53
N ARG A 37 -16.46 -17.32 6.81
CA ARG A 37 -15.15 -17.16 7.47
C ARG A 37 -14.14 -16.33 6.66
N ILE A 38 -14.21 -16.37 5.33
CA ILE A 38 -13.34 -15.56 4.46
C ILE A 38 -13.78 -14.11 4.50
N ALA A 39 -15.09 -13.85 4.44
CA ALA A 39 -15.65 -12.51 4.62
C ALA A 39 -15.32 -11.94 6.01
N ALA A 40 -15.42 -12.75 7.07
CA ALA A 40 -15.07 -12.36 8.43
C ALA A 40 -13.57 -12.00 8.57
N LEU A 41 -12.69 -12.79 7.94
CA LEU A 41 -11.25 -12.49 7.91
C LEU A 41 -10.95 -11.19 7.17
N ALA A 42 -11.51 -11.03 5.97
CA ALA A 42 -11.35 -9.82 5.18
C ALA A 42 -11.83 -8.57 5.96
N PHE A 43 -13.00 -8.64 6.59
CA PHE A 43 -13.53 -7.56 7.43
C PHE A 43 -12.61 -7.24 8.60
N GLY A 44 -12.13 -8.25 9.34
CA GLY A 44 -11.22 -8.04 10.47
C GLY A 44 -9.92 -7.35 10.06
N PHE A 45 -9.34 -7.73 8.92
CA PHE A 45 -8.16 -7.07 8.37
C PHE A 45 -8.44 -5.69 7.78
N GLY A 46 -9.61 -5.46 7.21
CA GLY A 46 -10.05 -4.14 6.77
C GLY A 46 -10.21 -3.16 7.94
N LEU A 47 -10.91 -3.58 8.99
CA LEU A 47 -11.07 -2.80 10.23
C LEU A 47 -9.72 -2.47 10.85
N THR A 48 -8.83 -3.47 10.89
CA THR A 48 -7.49 -3.30 11.45
C THR A 48 -6.65 -2.33 10.64
N GLU A 49 -6.72 -2.37 9.31
CA GLU A 49 -6.01 -1.40 8.45
C GLU A 49 -6.52 0.01 8.70
N TRP A 50 -7.84 0.19 8.79
CA TRP A 50 -8.43 1.48 9.14
C TRP A 50 -7.95 1.98 10.52
N LEU A 51 -7.88 1.11 11.53
CA LEU A 51 -7.35 1.49 12.84
C LEU A 51 -5.87 1.89 12.78
N ARG A 52 -5.07 1.21 11.94
CA ARG A 52 -3.65 1.49 11.75
C ARG A 52 -3.39 2.84 11.08
N ASP A 53 -4.37 3.43 10.41
CA ASP A 53 -4.22 4.75 9.78
C ASP A 53 -4.11 5.89 10.80
N PHE A 54 -4.65 5.72 12.03
CA PHE A 54 -4.73 6.84 12.99
C PHE A 54 -4.39 6.50 14.44
N LEU A 55 -4.52 5.24 14.88
CA LEU A 55 -4.14 4.88 16.25
C LEU A 55 -2.63 5.11 16.46
N PHE A 56 -2.28 5.74 17.59
CA PHE A 56 -0.90 6.07 17.93
C PHE A 56 -0.19 6.88 16.82
N THR A 57 -0.86 7.90 16.29
CA THR A 57 -0.42 8.75 15.14
C THR A 57 -0.44 8.08 13.76
N GLY A 58 -0.79 6.79 13.69
CA GLY A 58 -0.89 6.03 12.45
C GLY A 58 0.45 5.41 12.00
N PHE A 59 0.38 4.16 11.55
CA PHE A 59 1.50 3.46 10.89
C PHE A 59 1.00 2.41 9.88
N PRO A 60 0.37 2.83 8.76
CA PRO A 60 -0.17 1.94 7.73
C PRO A 60 0.90 1.40 6.77
N TRP A 61 2.05 1.02 7.32
CA TRP A 61 3.17 0.49 6.55
C TRP A 61 2.95 -0.98 6.18
N ASN A 62 3.29 -1.35 4.94
CA ASN A 62 3.17 -2.73 4.42
C ASN A 62 1.75 -3.33 4.52
N ALA A 63 0.72 -2.55 4.15
CA ALA A 63 -0.63 -3.08 3.98
C ALA A 63 -0.67 -4.24 2.95
N ILE A 64 -1.49 -5.26 3.21
CA ILE A 64 -1.66 -6.43 2.32
C ILE A 64 -2.16 -5.99 0.94
N GLY A 65 -2.96 -4.92 0.89
CA GLY A 65 -3.45 -4.33 -0.37
C GLY A 65 -2.34 -4.00 -1.38
N TYR A 66 -1.13 -3.65 -0.93
CA TYR A 66 0.00 -3.39 -1.84
C TYR A 66 0.40 -4.62 -2.65
N ALA A 67 0.27 -5.82 -2.09
CA ALA A 67 0.58 -7.06 -2.80
C ALA A 67 -0.36 -7.32 -4.01
N ALA A 68 -1.57 -6.74 -3.98
CA ALA A 68 -2.49 -6.78 -5.11
C ALA A 68 -2.19 -5.71 -6.18
N MET A 69 -1.27 -4.77 -5.92
CA MET A 69 -1.02 -3.60 -6.78
C MET A 69 0.46 -3.38 -7.18
N PRO A 70 1.21 -4.41 -7.62
CA PRO A 70 2.64 -4.29 -7.90
C PRO A 70 2.98 -3.46 -9.15
N VAL A 71 2.00 -3.17 -10.00
CA VAL A 71 2.19 -2.47 -11.28
C VAL A 71 1.04 -1.48 -11.51
N PRO A 72 1.25 -0.42 -12.31
CA PRO A 72 0.23 0.62 -12.56
C PRO A 72 -1.13 0.07 -13.01
N LEU A 73 -1.15 -1.00 -13.80
CA LEU A 73 -2.38 -1.68 -14.22
C LEU A 73 -3.23 -2.11 -13.02
N LEU A 74 -2.61 -2.71 -12.01
CA LEU A 74 -3.30 -3.23 -10.83
C LEU A 74 -3.53 -2.15 -9.76
N MET A 75 -2.80 -1.04 -9.81
CA MET A 75 -3.01 0.08 -8.87
C MET A 75 -4.35 0.80 -9.08
N GLN A 76 -4.99 0.65 -10.24
CA GLN A 76 -6.11 1.52 -10.61
C GLN A 76 -7.33 1.40 -9.70
N SER A 77 -7.67 0.20 -9.20
CA SER A 77 -8.86 0.01 -8.36
C SER A 77 -8.82 0.81 -7.05
N VAL A 78 -7.63 1.19 -6.57
CA VAL A 78 -7.47 2.01 -5.37
C VAL A 78 -8.17 3.36 -5.49
N SER A 79 -8.35 3.89 -6.70
CA SER A 79 -9.03 5.18 -6.89
C SER A 79 -10.51 5.14 -6.54
N VAL A 80 -11.11 3.95 -6.48
CA VAL A 80 -12.53 3.77 -6.14
C VAL A 80 -12.67 3.24 -4.73
N THR A 81 -11.87 2.24 -4.35
CA THR A 81 -12.01 1.55 -3.07
C THR A 81 -11.22 2.20 -1.93
N GLY A 82 -10.27 3.07 -2.26
CA GLY A 82 -9.23 3.51 -1.33
C GLY A 82 -8.33 2.35 -0.87
N MET A 83 -7.37 2.67 0.00
CA MET A 83 -6.38 1.71 0.48
C MET A 83 -6.99 0.63 1.38
N ILE A 84 -7.89 1.00 2.30
CA ILE A 84 -8.58 0.07 3.20
C ILE A 84 -9.44 -0.93 2.40
N GLY A 85 -10.16 -0.46 1.39
CA GLY A 85 -10.94 -1.30 0.51
C GLY A 85 -10.06 -2.26 -0.29
N MET A 86 -8.94 -1.78 -0.84
CA MET A 86 -7.97 -2.66 -1.50
C MET A 86 -7.39 -3.71 -0.56
N ASN A 87 -7.07 -3.34 0.69
CA ASN A 87 -6.57 -4.28 1.69
C ASN A 87 -7.61 -5.36 2.01
N THR A 88 -8.86 -4.97 2.23
CA THR A 88 -9.98 -5.86 2.52
C THR A 88 -10.22 -6.84 1.35
N LEU A 89 -10.27 -6.34 0.12
CA LEU A 89 -10.46 -7.16 -1.08
C LEU A 89 -9.28 -8.10 -1.34
N ALA A 90 -8.05 -7.63 -1.12
CA ALA A 90 -6.86 -8.47 -1.25
C ALA A 90 -6.91 -9.65 -0.28
N VAL A 91 -7.22 -9.40 1.00
CA VAL A 91 -7.37 -10.48 2.00
C VAL A 91 -8.49 -11.44 1.62
N PHE A 92 -9.63 -10.92 1.15
CA PHE A 92 -10.73 -11.75 0.69
C PHE A 92 -10.30 -12.68 -0.45
N VAL A 93 -9.73 -12.14 -1.52
CA VAL A 93 -9.31 -12.86 -2.72
C VAL A 93 -8.20 -13.86 -2.43
N PHE A 94 -7.16 -13.45 -1.70
CA PHE A 94 -6.04 -14.32 -1.34
C PHE A 94 -6.44 -15.45 -0.38
N SER A 95 -7.56 -15.31 0.31
CA SER A 95 -8.11 -16.34 1.19
C SER A 95 -9.06 -17.32 0.49
N LEU A 96 -9.55 -17.02 -0.73
CA LEU A 96 -10.44 -17.92 -1.49
C LEU A 96 -9.89 -19.34 -1.71
N PRO A 97 -8.57 -19.56 -1.93
CA PRO A 97 -8.00 -20.90 -2.01
C PRO A 97 -8.26 -21.78 -0.77
N ALA A 98 -8.56 -21.20 0.40
CA ALA A 98 -8.94 -21.96 1.59
C ALA A 98 -10.27 -22.74 1.42
N LEU A 99 -11.16 -22.32 0.52
CA LEU A 99 -12.35 -23.09 0.13
C LEU A 99 -11.97 -24.36 -0.64
N VAL A 100 -10.91 -24.27 -1.46
CA VAL A 100 -10.35 -25.40 -2.21
C VAL A 100 -9.75 -26.43 -1.27
N ALA A 101 -8.91 -25.98 -0.34
CA ALA A 101 -8.31 -26.84 0.68
C ALA A 101 -9.37 -27.55 1.54
N ALA A 102 -10.46 -26.85 1.90
CA ALA A 102 -11.55 -27.41 2.67
C ALA A 102 -12.52 -28.30 1.86
N ARG A 103 -12.37 -28.38 0.52
CA ARG A 103 -13.28 -29.07 -0.41
C ARG A 103 -14.74 -28.63 -0.28
N ARG A 104 -14.98 -27.35 0.04
CA ARG A 104 -16.31 -26.79 0.26
C ARG A 104 -16.48 -25.55 -0.60
N GLN A 105 -17.66 -25.38 -1.20
CA GLN A 105 -18.00 -24.23 -2.06
C GLN A 105 -16.98 -23.94 -3.19
N LEU A 106 -16.36 -25.00 -3.75
CA LEU A 106 -15.31 -24.88 -4.77
C LEU A 106 -15.72 -24.00 -5.96
N ARG A 107 -16.89 -24.27 -6.55
CA ARG A 107 -17.41 -23.53 -7.70
C ARG A 107 -17.58 -22.05 -7.39
N LEU A 108 -18.11 -21.74 -6.22
CA LEU A 108 -18.29 -20.35 -5.77
C LEU A 108 -16.94 -19.66 -5.56
N GLY A 109 -16.00 -20.32 -4.88
CA GLY A 109 -14.66 -19.78 -4.63
C GLY A 109 -13.90 -19.47 -5.92
N PHE A 110 -13.89 -20.41 -6.88
CA PHE A 110 -13.27 -20.20 -8.19
C PHE A 110 -13.99 -19.12 -9.00
N ALA A 111 -15.32 -19.12 -9.02
CA ALA A 111 -16.10 -18.11 -9.73
C ALA A 111 -15.80 -16.70 -9.20
N LEU A 112 -15.78 -16.52 -7.87
CA LEU A 112 -15.45 -15.23 -7.25
C LEU A 112 -14.00 -14.83 -7.49
N LEU A 113 -13.05 -15.77 -7.41
CA LEU A 113 -11.65 -15.49 -7.69
C LEU A 113 -11.47 -14.95 -9.11
N ILE A 114 -11.99 -15.68 -10.10
CA ILE A 114 -11.91 -15.28 -11.51
C ILE A 114 -12.62 -13.96 -11.73
N LEU A 115 -13.84 -13.80 -11.21
CA LEU A 115 -14.62 -12.58 -11.38
C LEU A 115 -13.92 -11.35 -10.79
N LEU A 116 -13.44 -11.43 -9.55
CA LEU A 116 -12.81 -10.31 -8.87
C LEU A 116 -11.45 -9.96 -9.48
N VAL A 117 -10.64 -10.96 -9.85
CA VAL A 117 -9.36 -10.72 -10.54
C VAL A 117 -9.60 -10.13 -11.93
N ALA A 118 -10.54 -10.66 -12.71
CA ALA A 118 -10.89 -10.14 -14.02
C ALA A 118 -11.43 -8.71 -13.93
N ALA A 119 -12.28 -8.42 -12.93
CA ALA A 119 -12.79 -7.06 -12.68
C ALA A 119 -11.65 -6.10 -12.30
N HIS A 120 -10.73 -6.52 -11.44
CA HIS A 120 -9.60 -5.72 -11.02
C HIS A 120 -8.65 -5.38 -12.18
N VAL A 121 -8.22 -6.39 -12.94
CA VAL A 121 -7.37 -6.23 -14.12
C VAL A 121 -8.08 -5.45 -15.23
N GLY A 122 -9.35 -5.80 -15.50
CA GLY A 122 -10.16 -5.18 -16.54
C GLY A 122 -10.45 -3.71 -16.27
N PHE A 123 -10.78 -3.36 -15.02
CA PHE A 123 -10.92 -1.96 -14.60
C PHE A 123 -9.60 -1.20 -14.78
N GLY A 124 -8.49 -1.82 -14.39
CA GLY A 124 -7.18 -1.23 -14.57
C GLY A 124 -6.83 -0.94 -16.02
N TYR A 125 -7.09 -1.90 -16.90
CA TYR A 125 -6.87 -1.76 -18.33
C TYR A 125 -7.76 -0.66 -18.90
N ALA A 126 -9.05 -0.68 -18.61
CA ALA A 126 -10.00 0.31 -19.11
C ALA A 126 -9.62 1.73 -18.68
N ARG A 127 -9.18 1.92 -17.42
CA ARG A 127 -8.79 3.22 -16.90
C ARG A 127 -7.49 3.75 -17.51
N LEU A 128 -6.50 2.87 -17.73
CA LEU A 128 -5.23 3.26 -18.36
C LEU A 128 -5.35 3.47 -19.87
N ALA A 129 -6.27 2.77 -20.53
CA ALA A 129 -6.54 2.94 -21.96
C ALA A 129 -7.44 4.15 -22.26
N ALA A 130 -8.10 4.71 -21.25
CA ALA A 130 -8.92 5.90 -21.41
C ALA A 130 -8.07 7.08 -21.90
N ARG A 131 -8.53 7.77 -22.95
CA ARG A 131 -7.86 8.97 -23.45
C ARG A 131 -7.95 10.05 -22.40
N VAL A 132 -6.79 10.58 -22.01
CA VAL A 132 -6.69 11.79 -21.21
C VAL A 132 -6.54 12.94 -22.19
N GLU A 133 -7.43 13.92 -22.11
CA GLU A 133 -7.32 15.13 -22.92
C GLU A 133 -5.96 15.81 -22.66
N PRO A 134 -5.25 16.25 -23.71
CA PRO A 134 -3.98 16.93 -23.53
C PRO A 134 -4.15 18.12 -22.58
N ALA A 135 -3.22 18.30 -21.66
CA ALA A 135 -3.22 19.46 -20.79
C ALA A 135 -3.19 20.75 -21.65
N THR A 136 -4.06 21.70 -21.34
CA THR A 136 -4.14 22.98 -22.06
C THR A 136 -2.91 23.86 -21.84
N ARG A 137 -2.08 23.53 -20.85
CA ARG A 137 -0.85 24.22 -20.49
C ARG A 137 0.20 23.22 -20.01
N SER A 138 1.43 23.35 -20.51
CA SER A 138 2.61 22.72 -19.93
C SER A 138 3.26 23.63 -18.89
N VAL A 139 3.86 23.03 -17.87
CA VAL A 139 4.70 23.72 -16.89
C VAL A 139 6.01 22.97 -16.83
N ASP A 140 7.12 23.69 -16.95
CA ASP A 140 8.45 23.12 -16.75
C ASP A 140 8.67 22.89 -15.27
N VAL A 141 8.86 21.62 -14.88
CA VAL A 141 9.09 21.21 -13.49
C VAL A 141 10.50 20.66 -13.36
N ARG A 142 11.25 21.17 -12.39
CA ARG A 142 12.55 20.63 -11.97
C ARG A 142 12.46 20.07 -10.56
N ILE A 143 12.89 18.81 -10.39
CA ILE A 143 13.07 18.19 -9.07
C ILE A 143 14.57 18.18 -8.78
N VAL A 144 14.98 18.82 -7.68
CA VAL A 144 16.39 18.93 -7.26
C VAL A 144 16.67 17.93 -6.14
N GLN A 145 17.57 16.98 -6.38
CA GLN A 145 18.03 16.01 -5.39
C GLN A 145 19.54 16.22 -5.13
N PRO A 146 19.92 16.94 -4.06
CA PRO A 146 21.32 17.30 -3.79
C PRO A 146 22.16 16.19 -3.15
N ASP A 147 21.54 15.04 -2.83
CA ASP A 147 22.19 13.86 -2.25
C ASP A 147 23.08 14.17 -1.02
N VAL A 148 22.58 15.01 -0.11
CA VAL A 148 23.29 15.40 1.12
C VAL A 148 23.31 14.24 2.12
N ASP A 149 24.49 13.93 2.67
CA ASP A 149 24.64 12.89 3.68
C ASP A 149 23.82 13.23 4.95
N LEU A 150 23.12 12.23 5.50
CA LEU A 150 22.27 12.43 6.67
C LEU A 150 23.05 12.91 7.91
N SER A 151 24.31 12.52 8.05
CA SER A 151 25.17 12.89 9.17
C SER A 151 25.53 14.37 9.19
N GLU A 152 25.61 15.01 8.03
CA GLU A 152 25.95 16.42 7.89
C GLU A 152 24.73 17.32 7.68
N LYS A 153 23.57 16.73 7.34
CA LYS A 153 22.34 17.47 7.00
C LYS A 153 21.92 18.51 8.04
N TRP A 154 22.24 18.27 9.32
CA TRP A 154 21.88 19.13 10.45
C TRP A 154 23.08 19.85 11.06
N ASP A 155 24.27 19.72 10.48
CA ASP A 155 25.47 20.43 10.92
C ASP A 155 25.43 21.87 10.39
N ALA A 156 25.37 22.82 11.32
CA ALA A 156 25.32 24.25 11.02
C ALA A 156 26.56 24.73 10.24
N SER A 157 27.71 24.07 10.40
CA SER A 157 28.97 24.46 9.75
C SER A 157 28.97 24.24 8.23
N VAL A 158 28.19 23.27 7.73
CA VAL A 158 28.13 22.94 6.30
C VAL A 158 26.85 23.45 5.62
N ARG A 159 25.95 24.08 6.38
CA ARG A 159 24.66 24.57 5.89
C ARG A 159 24.80 25.44 4.64
N ASP A 160 25.75 26.36 4.64
CA ASP A 160 25.94 27.31 3.53
C ASP A 160 26.43 26.60 2.25
N ARG A 161 27.24 25.53 2.39
CA ARG A 161 27.63 24.65 1.27
C ARG A 161 26.44 23.89 0.71
N ILE A 162 25.59 23.32 1.58
CA ILE A 162 24.36 22.62 1.17
C ILE A 162 23.43 23.58 0.41
N PHE A 163 23.25 24.81 0.94
CA PHE A 163 22.43 25.83 0.30
C PHE A 163 23.00 26.27 -1.07
N ALA A 164 24.31 26.48 -1.16
CA ALA A 164 24.98 26.79 -2.43
C ALA A 164 24.82 25.65 -3.46
N THR A 165 24.85 24.39 -3.01
CA THR A 165 24.61 23.22 -3.87
C THR A 165 23.19 23.21 -4.42
N LEU A 166 22.19 23.45 -3.57
CA LEU A 166 20.79 23.57 -3.98
C LEU A 166 20.58 24.72 -4.99
N LEU A 167 21.17 25.89 -4.75
CA LEU A 167 21.11 27.03 -5.68
C LEU A 167 21.79 26.70 -7.02
N GLY A 168 22.97 26.09 -6.98
CA GLY A 168 23.70 25.67 -8.17
C GLY A 168 22.91 24.66 -9.01
N LEU A 169 22.34 23.64 -8.38
CA LEU A 169 21.48 22.66 -9.06
C LEU A 169 20.18 23.27 -9.61
N SER A 170 19.61 24.26 -8.91
CA SER A 170 18.40 24.94 -9.36
C SER A 170 18.65 25.86 -10.55
N GLY A 171 19.81 26.53 -10.58
CA GLY A 171 20.19 27.46 -11.65
C GLY A 171 20.81 26.82 -12.89
N LYS A 172 21.11 25.52 -12.87
CA LYS A 172 21.60 24.79 -14.05
C LYS A 172 20.56 24.85 -15.18
N ALA A 173 21.04 24.93 -16.41
CA ALA A 173 20.19 24.71 -17.58
C ALA A 173 19.51 23.33 -17.50
N PRO A 174 18.32 23.13 -18.09
CA PRO A 174 17.76 21.80 -18.28
C PRO A 174 18.79 20.93 -19.01
N GLU A 175 19.02 19.72 -18.53
CA GLU A 175 19.72 18.72 -19.34
C GLU A 175 18.83 18.37 -20.53
N SER A 176 19.43 18.12 -21.69
CA SER A 176 18.69 17.65 -22.87
C SER A 176 18.17 16.24 -22.56
N GLY A 177 16.87 16.15 -22.27
CA GLY A 177 16.12 14.91 -22.11
C GLY A 177 15.29 14.59 -23.34
#